data_AF-A0A2X2KJU9-F1
#
_entry.id   AF-A0A2X2KJU9-F1
#
_cell.length_a   1.000
_cell.length_b   1.000
_cell.length_c   1.000
_cell.angle_alpha   90.00
_cell.angle_beta   90.00
_cell.angle_gamma   90.00
#
_symmetry.space_group_name_H-M   'P 1'
#
loop_
_entity.id
_entity.type
_entity.pdbx_description
1 polymer ?
#
loop_
_entity_poly.entity_id
_entity_poly.type
_entity_poly.pdbx_seq_one_letter_code
_entity_poly.pdbx_strand_id
1 'polypeptide(L)'
;MWYSYVGSYARPSVNVITGLIKANIPTRIAFMVSSSVDSRTILDSGGAERLLGYGDMLYLGSGMNKPIRVQGTFVSDDEIDDVVDFIKQQREPDYLFEEKELLKKNTNTITR
;
A
#
# COMPACT_ATOMS: atom_id res chain seq x y z
N MET A 1 7.68 -18.31 9.14
CA MET A 1 7.22 -17.98 7.78
C MET A 1 6.39 -16.70 7.91
N TRP A 2 7.00 -15.53 7.68
CA TRP A 2 6.37 -14.23 7.91
C TRP A 2 5.78 -13.71 6.60
N TYR A 3 4.46 -13.62 6.50
CA TYR A 3 3.80 -12.90 5.41
C TYR A 3 3.90 -11.39 5.69
N SER A 4 4.50 -10.63 4.76
CA SER A 4 4.50 -9.17 4.81
C SER A 4 3.32 -8.65 4.01
N TYR A 5 2.42 -7.90 4.65
CA TYR A 5 1.23 -7.33 4.02
C TYR A 5 1.47 -5.84 3.73
N VAL A 6 1.26 -5.40 2.49
CA VAL A 6 1.40 -4.01 2.06
C VAL A 6 0.05 -3.53 1.55
N GLY A 7 -0.50 -2.46 2.15
CA GLY A 7 -1.75 -1.83 1.73
C GLY A 7 -1.57 -0.34 1.50
N SER A 8 -2.09 0.17 0.38
CA SER A 8 -2.07 1.60 0.03
C SER A 8 -3.51 2.14 -0.02
N TYR A 9 -3.78 3.25 0.66
CA TYR A 9 -5.10 3.87 0.71
C TYR A 9 -5.02 5.37 0.38
N ALA A 10 -5.72 5.79 -0.68
CA ALA A 10 -5.72 7.18 -1.17
C ALA A 10 -6.56 8.15 -0.30
N ARG A 11 -7.28 7.64 0.71
CA ARG A 11 -7.98 8.47 1.70
C ARG A 11 -7.74 7.91 3.09
N PRO A 12 -6.87 8.56 3.90
CA PRO A 12 -6.59 8.13 5.27
C PRO A 12 -7.76 8.54 6.19
N SER A 13 -8.94 7.99 5.96
CA SER A 13 -10.06 8.17 6.89
C SER A 13 -9.86 7.26 8.11
N VAL A 14 -10.35 7.72 9.26
CA VAL A 14 -10.32 6.99 10.55
C VAL A 14 -10.96 5.59 10.44
N ASN A 15 -11.82 5.37 9.43
CA ASN A 15 -12.45 4.08 9.15
C ASN A 15 -11.60 3.10 8.33
N VAL A 16 -10.53 3.56 7.68
CA VAL A 16 -9.65 2.73 6.84
C VAL A 16 -8.41 2.30 7.62
N ILE A 17 -7.90 3.16 8.49
CA ILE A 17 -6.83 2.83 9.45
C ILE A 17 -7.49 2.51 10.79
N THR A 18 -8.23 1.40 10.85
CA THR A 18 -8.85 0.94 12.10
C THR A 18 -7.79 0.49 13.12
N GLY A 19 -8.14 0.48 14.41
CA GLY A 19 -7.21 0.11 15.49
C GLY A 19 -6.57 -1.28 15.36
N LEU A 20 -7.21 -2.21 14.66
CA LEU A 20 -6.67 -3.55 14.38
C LEU A 20 -5.51 -3.52 13.38
N ILE A 21 -5.56 -2.62 12.39
CA ILE A 21 -4.48 -2.42 11.40
C ILE A 21 -3.29 -1.73 12.08
N LYS A 22 -3.56 -0.74 12.95
CA LYS A 22 -2.52 -0.06 13.73
C LYS A 22 -1.76 -1.00 14.67
N ALA A 23 -2.42 -2.03 15.19
CA ALA A 23 -1.83 -2.99 16.13
C ALA A 23 -0.89 -4.00 15.45
N ASN A 24 -1.08 -4.31 14.16
CA ASN A 24 -0.38 -5.41 13.49
C ASN A 24 0.61 -4.97 12.39
N ILE A 25 0.57 -3.70 11.96
CA ILE A 25 1.49 -3.18 10.94
C ILE A 25 2.34 -2.05 11.59
N PRO A 26 3.52 -2.39 12.14
CA PRO A 26 4.35 -1.43 12.88
C PRO A 26 5.10 -0.46 11.96
N THR A 27 5.26 -0.79 10.68
CA THR A 27 5.92 0.06 9.68
C THR A 27 4.89 0.87 8.92
N ARG A 28 5.11 2.19 8.82
CA ARG A 28 4.16 3.12 8.21
C ARG A 28 4.87 4.11 7.29
N ILE A 29 4.20 4.47 6.21
CA ILE A 29 4.67 5.43 5.22
C ILE A 29 3.55 6.43 4.96
N ALA A 30 3.86 7.72 4.98
CA ALA A 30 2.93 8.78 4.60
C ALA A 30 3.57 9.69 3.55
N PHE A 31 2.88 9.86 2.42
CA PHE A 31 3.15 10.91 1.44
C PHE A 31 2.46 12.21 1.87
N MET A 32 2.58 13.26 1.05
CA MET A 32 1.90 14.54 1.30
C MET A 32 0.40 14.35 1.56
N VAL A 33 -0.07 14.84 2.71
CA VAL A 33 -1.49 14.80 3.10
C VAL A 33 -2.05 16.20 3.26
N SER A 34 -3.37 16.34 3.16
CA SER A 34 -4.04 17.64 3.22
C SER A 34 -4.15 18.24 4.62
N SER A 35 -4.03 17.44 5.68
CA SER A 35 -4.20 17.92 7.06
C SER A 35 -3.30 17.23 8.08
N SER A 36 -3.02 17.95 9.18
CA SER A 36 -2.28 17.39 10.32
C SER A 36 -3.04 16.26 11.03
N VAL A 37 -4.38 16.23 10.90
CA VAL A 37 -5.24 15.16 11.41
C VAL A 37 -5.02 13.87 10.62
N ASP A 38 -4.91 13.96 9.30
CA ASP A 38 -4.59 12.82 8.44
C ASP A 38 -3.17 12.30 8.69
N SER A 39 -2.21 13.21 8.87
CA SER A 39 -0.82 12.84 9.23
C SER A 39 -0.79 12.02 10.53
N ARG A 40 -1.50 12.48 11.57
CA ARG A 40 -1.59 11.75 12.85
C ARG A 40 -2.38 10.46 12.72
N THR A 41 -3.34 10.38 11.81
CA THR A 41 -4.08 9.13 11.58
C THR A 41 -3.17 8.05 11.01
N ILE A 42 -2.24 8.42 10.11
CA ILE A 42 -1.28 7.51 9.48
C ILE A 42 -0.09 7.21 10.40
N LEU A 43 0.65 8.24 10.83
CA LEU A 43 1.94 8.08 11.52
C LEU A 43 1.84 8.16 13.05
N ASP A 44 0.65 8.42 13.61
CA ASP A 44 0.47 8.86 15.00
C ASP A 44 1.26 10.14 15.37
N SER A 45 1.86 10.80 14.37
CA SER A 45 2.58 12.09 14.48
C SER A 45 2.21 13.05 13.35
N GLY A 46 2.33 14.35 13.60
CA GLY A 46 2.23 15.38 12.55
C GLY A 46 3.49 15.46 11.69
N GLY A 47 3.41 16.11 10.52
CA GLY A 47 4.55 16.41 9.65
C GLY A 47 4.31 16.06 8.18
N ALA A 48 3.42 15.10 7.88
CA ALA A 48 3.14 14.71 6.50
C ALA A 48 2.38 15.80 5.72
N GLU A 49 1.70 16.72 6.42
CA GLU A 49 1.03 17.88 5.82
C GLU A 49 1.97 18.95 5.28
N ARG A 50 3.26 18.85 5.61
CA ARG A 50 4.32 19.80 5.19
C ARG A 50 5.25 19.23 4.13
N LEU A 51 4.96 18.03 3.63
CA LEU A 51 5.73 17.41 2.56
C LEU A 51 5.51 18.18 1.26
N LEU A 52 6.50 18.12 0.38
CA LEU A 52 6.54 18.89 -0.87
C LEU A 52 5.80 18.19 -2.03
N GLY A 53 5.35 16.94 -1.82
CA GLY A 53 4.83 16.09 -2.89
C GLY A 53 5.95 15.45 -3.72
N TYR A 54 5.64 14.99 -4.93
CA TYR A 54 6.62 14.46 -5.89
C TYR A 54 7.56 13.37 -5.32
N GLY A 55 7.00 12.43 -4.55
CA GLY A 55 7.75 11.35 -3.92
C GLY A 55 8.31 11.66 -2.53
N ASP A 56 8.17 12.88 -2.03
CA ASP A 56 8.55 13.22 -0.65
C ASP A 56 7.63 12.52 0.36
N MET A 57 8.22 11.79 1.31
CA MET A 57 7.50 10.95 2.26
C MET A 57 8.14 10.90 3.64
N LEU A 58 7.32 10.54 4.63
CA LEU A 58 7.76 10.19 5.98
C LEU A 58 7.65 8.68 6.17
N TYR A 59 8.76 8.06 6.60
CA TYR A 59 8.85 6.64 6.94
C TYR A 59 8.99 6.45 8.44
N LEU A 60 8.13 5.64 9.04
CA LEU A 60 8.20 5.20 10.42
C LEU A 60 8.34 3.68 10.46
N GLY A 61 9.56 3.19 10.67
CA GLY A 61 9.83 1.76 10.80
C GLY A 61 9.42 1.18 12.14
N SER A 62 9.29 -0.15 12.19
CA SER A 62 9.07 -0.88 13.43
C SER A 62 10.17 -0.57 14.47
N GLY A 63 9.77 -0.11 15.66
CA GLY A 63 10.69 0.25 16.74
C GLY A 63 11.31 1.65 16.63
N MET A 64 10.96 2.44 15.61
CA MET A 64 11.40 3.84 15.51
C MET A 64 10.51 4.76 16.35
N ASN A 65 11.14 5.70 17.06
CA ASN A 65 10.42 6.68 17.89
C ASN A 65 9.92 7.90 17.11
N LYS A 66 10.50 8.16 15.93
CA LYS A 66 10.17 9.31 15.08
C LYS A 66 10.26 8.93 13.61
N PRO A 67 9.37 9.46 12.76
CA PRO A 67 9.48 9.25 11.33
C PRO A 67 10.71 9.98 10.76
N ILE A 68 11.32 9.39 9.75
CA ILE A 68 12.38 10.00 8.95
C ILE A 68 11.81 10.48 7.62
N ARG A 69 12.35 11.58 7.11
CA ARG A 69 11.98 12.09 5.78
C ARG A 69 12.82 11.40 4.72
N VAL A 70 12.15 10.89 3.68
CA VAL A 70 12.75 10.12 2.60
C VAL A 70 12.18 10.63 1.28
N GLN A 71 13.03 10.69 0.26
CA GLN A 71 12.60 10.98 -1.10
C GLN A 71 12.42 9.66 -1.85
N GLY A 72 11.20 9.40 -2.32
CA GLY A 72 10.88 8.28 -3.18
C GLY A 72 11.53 8.42 -4.55
N THR A 73 11.93 7.29 -5.13
CA THR A 73 12.40 7.23 -6.51
C THR A 73 11.20 7.41 -7.44
N PHE A 74 11.35 8.29 -8.43
CA PHE A 74 10.40 8.38 -9.53
C PHE A 74 10.74 7.28 -10.55
N VAL A 75 9.72 6.53 -10.94
CA VAL A 75 9.79 5.54 -12.02
C VAL A 75 8.66 5.87 -12.97
N SER A 76 8.94 5.97 -14.27
CA SER A 76 7.90 6.23 -15.26
C SER A 76 7.08 4.98 -15.57
N ASP A 77 5.88 5.16 -16.13
CA ASP A 77 5.06 4.05 -16.59
C ASP A 77 5.80 3.21 -17.67
N ASP A 78 6.55 3.88 -18.56
CA ASP A 78 7.38 3.20 -19.57
C ASP A 78 8.45 2.29 -18.95
N GLU A 79 9.15 2.75 -17.89
CA GLU A 79 10.14 1.93 -17.18
C GLU A 79 9.49 0.72 -16.48
N ILE A 80 8.26 0.88 -15.99
CA ILE A 80 7.49 -0.22 -15.40
C ILE A 80 7.14 -1.24 -16.49
N ASP A 81 6.65 -0.79 -17.63
CA ASP A 81 6.25 -1.64 -18.74
C ASP A 81 7.43 -2.44 -19.30
N ASP A 82 8.59 -1.80 -19.49
CA ASP A 82 9.83 -2.45 -19.93
C ASP A 82 10.25 -3.59 -18.98
N VAL A 83 10.18 -3.36 -17.67
CA VAL A 83 10.53 -4.37 -16.65
C VAL A 83 9.50 -5.49 -16.64
N VAL A 84 8.21 -5.15 -16.72
CA VAL A 84 7.12 -6.12 -16.73
C VAL A 84 7.23 -7.03 -17.95
N ASP A 85 7.52 -6.48 -19.14
CA ASP A 85 7.65 -7.25 -20.37
C ASP A 85 8.91 -8.12 -20.37
N PHE A 86 10.02 -7.63 -19.80
CA PHE A 86 11.20 -8.45 -19.56
C PHE A 86 10.91 -9.66 -18.66
N ILE A 87 10.11 -9.48 -17.59
CA ILE A 87 9.73 -10.58 -16.69
C ILE A 87 8.80 -11.58 -17.39
N LYS A 88 7.81 -11.10 -18.15
CA LYS A 88 6.88 -11.97 -18.91
C LYS A 88 7.62 -12.89 -19.89
N GLN A 89 8.72 -12.43 -20.50
CA GLN A 89 9.54 -13.25 -21.39
C GLN A 89 10.25 -14.41 -20.68
N GLN A 90 10.50 -14.30 -19.37
CA GLN A 90 11.20 -15.34 -18.62
C GLN A 90 10.30 -16.50 -18.20
N ARG A 91 9.02 -16.23 -17.90
CA ARG A 91 8.08 -17.26 -17.46
C ARG A 91 6.64 -16.81 -17.64
N GLU A 92 5.80 -17.74 -18.09
CA GLU A 92 4.35 -17.59 -18.05
C GLU A 92 3.85 -17.49 -16.60
N PRO A 93 2.84 -16.65 -16.33
CA PRO A 93 2.31 -16.48 -14.98
C PRO A 93 1.67 -17.78 -14.47
N ASP A 94 2.09 -18.19 -13.27
CA ASP A 94 1.60 -19.37 -12.58
C ASP A 94 0.52 -18.96 -11.57
N TYR A 95 -0.73 -18.90 -12.04
CA TYR A 95 -1.86 -18.51 -11.21
C TYR A 95 -2.34 -19.69 -10.34
N LEU A 96 -2.38 -19.51 -9.02
CA LEU A 96 -2.89 -20.52 -8.08
C LEU A 96 -4.38 -20.86 -8.26
N PHE A 97 -5.13 -20.08 -9.04
CA PHE A 97 -6.55 -20.29 -9.29
C PHE A 97 -6.86 -20.09 -10.77
N GLU A 98 -7.48 -21.08 -11.40
CA GLU A 98 -8.00 -20.94 -12.75
C GLU A 98 -9.28 -20.09 -12.73
N GLU A 99 -9.38 -19.11 -13.63
CA GLU A 99 -10.50 -18.17 -13.76
C GLU A 99 -11.88 -18.87 -13.84
N LYS A 100 -11.91 -20.12 -14.33
CA LYS A 100 -13.10 -20.98 -14.42
C LYS A 100 -13.71 -21.37 -13.08
N GLU A 101 -12.94 -21.38 -12.00
CA GLU A 101 -13.42 -21.70 -10.64
C GLU A 101 -14.16 -20.52 -10.00
N LEU A 102 -13.79 -19.28 -10.36
CA LEU A 102 -14.41 -18.06 -9.81
C LEU A 102 -15.83 -17.83 -10.36
N LEU A 103 -16.08 -18.19 -11.62
CA LEU A 103 -17.39 -18.05 -12.27
C LEU A 103 -18.45 -19.01 -11.71
N LYS A 104 -18.05 -20.17 -11.16
CA LYS A 104 -18.99 -21.16 -10.59
C LYS A 104 -19.59 -20.74 -9.24
N LYS A 105 -18.89 -19.92 -8.45
CA LYS A 105 -19.37 -19.51 -7.11
C LYS A 105 -20.48 -18.46 -7.16
N ASN A 106 -20.53 -17.63 -8.20
CA ASN A 106 -21.56 -16.58 -8.31
C ASN A 106 -22.92 -17.11 -8.81
N THR A 107 -22.95 -18.18 -9.61
CA THR A 107 -24.21 -18.76 -10.13
C THR A 107 -24.93 -19.62 -9.09
N ASN A 108 -24.23 -20.29 -8.18
CA ASN A 108 -24.85 -21.16 -7.17
C ASN A 108 -25.42 -20.43 -5.95
N THR A 109 -25.25 -19.12 -5.84
CA THR A 109 -25.80 -18.33 -4.71
C THR A 109 -27.16 -17.71 -5.03
N ILE A 110 -27.58 -17.70 -6.30
CA ILE A 110 -28.89 -17.13 -6.73
C ILE A 110 -29.98 -18.22 -6.80
N THR A 111 -29.66 -19.50 -6.57
CA THR A 111 -30.64 -20.59 -6.57
C THR A 111 -30.59 -21.36 -5.26
N ARG A 112 -31.09 -20.75 -4.17
CA ARG A 112 -31.58 -21.45 -3.00
C ARG A 112 -32.57 -20.61 -2.21
#